data_AF-A0A1Y3WB89-F1
#
_entry.id   AF-A0A1Y3WB89-F1
#
_cell.length_a   1.000
_cell.length_b   1.000
_cell.length_c   1.000
_cell.angle_alpha   90.00
_cell.angle_beta   90.00
_cell.angle_gamma   90.00
#
_symmetry.space_group_name_H-M   'P 1'
#
loop_
_entity.id
_entity.type
_entity.pdbx_description
1 polymer ?
#
loop_
_entity_poly.entity_id
_entity_poly.type
_entity_poly.pdbx_seq_one_letter_code
_entity_poly.pdbx_strand_id
1 'polypeptide(L)'
;MAQRGRKPKPTALKMLEGNPGGRPLNTKEPKPEKKAPRCPYWLEDEAKKEWKRMAKVLESMGLLTEMDMAAFAGYCQAYARWKEAEEFLTQHGSMVRTPNGYLQQVPQVSIAQTNMKIMLKFCEQFGLTPSARSRIVGGENGDEEDEMEKLLEGGGC
;
A
#
# COMPACT_ATOMS: atom_id res chain seq x y z
N MET A 1 -1.02 21.17 18.19
CA MET A 1 -0.59 20.67 19.52
C MET A 1 0.25 19.42 19.31
N ALA A 2 1.50 19.38 19.77
CA ALA A 2 2.38 18.22 19.59
C ALA A 2 1.91 17.08 20.51
N GLN A 3 1.53 15.94 19.94
CA GLN A 3 1.06 14.78 20.69
C GLN A 3 2.26 14.15 21.42
N ARG A 4 2.43 14.48 22.71
CA ARG A 4 3.40 13.85 23.61
C ARG A 4 2.98 12.40 23.86
N GLY A 5 3.68 11.45 23.24
CA GLY A 5 3.50 10.03 23.47
C GLY A 5 3.72 9.19 22.20
N ARG A 6 4.14 7.93 22.37
CA ARG A 6 4.23 6.96 21.27
C ARG A 6 2.83 6.80 20.66
N LYS A 7 2.75 6.81 19.31
CA LYS A 7 1.48 6.61 18.59
C LYS A 7 0.75 5.37 19.14
N PRO A 8 -0.55 5.46 19.43
CA PRO A 8 -1.30 4.33 19.96
C PRO A 8 -1.23 3.16 18.98
N LYS A 9 -0.95 1.96 19.50
CA LYS A 9 -1.01 0.73 18.70
C LYS A 9 -2.48 0.47 18.30
N PRO A 10 -2.75 0.12 17.03
CA PRO A 10 -4.05 -0.35 16.56
C PRO A 10 -4.63 -1.46 17.43
N THR A 11 -5.96 -1.54 17.52
CA THR A 11 -6.63 -2.53 18.36
C THR A 11 -6.35 -3.96 17.93
N ALA A 12 -6.28 -4.23 16.62
CA ALA A 12 -5.90 -5.54 16.08
C ALA A 12 -4.53 -6.04 16.61
N LEU A 13 -3.53 -5.15 16.69
CA LEU A 13 -2.22 -5.50 17.24
C LEU A 13 -2.25 -5.72 18.75
N LYS A 14 -3.10 -4.99 19.48
CA LYS A 14 -3.28 -5.22 20.92
C LYS A 14 -3.98 -6.55 21.20
N MET A 15 -4.91 -6.96 20.34
CA MET A 15 -5.58 -8.27 20.46
C MET A 15 -4.58 -9.41 20.26
N LEU A 16 -3.76 -9.34 19.21
CA LEU A 16 -2.70 -10.33 18.94
C LEU A 16 -1.65 -10.41 20.06
N GLU A 17 -1.28 -9.26 20.66
CA GLU A 17 -0.33 -9.21 21.77
C GLU A 17 -0.96 -9.59 23.13
N GLY A 18 -2.24 -9.98 23.19
CA GLY A 18 -2.93 -10.35 24.43
C GLY A 18 -3.25 -9.17 25.36
N ASN A 19 -3.33 -7.96 24.81
CA ASN A 19 -3.55 -6.69 25.51
C ASN A 19 -2.67 -6.50 26.76
N PRO A 20 -1.33 -6.38 26.60
CA PRO A 20 -0.40 -6.35 27.74
C PRO A 20 -0.64 -5.21 28.74
N GLY A 21 -1.33 -4.15 28.30
CA GLY A 21 -1.65 -2.99 29.12
C GLY A 21 -2.98 -3.08 29.87
N GLY A 22 -3.79 -4.13 29.66
CA GLY A 22 -5.08 -4.35 30.32
C GLY A 22 -6.13 -3.25 30.12
N ARG A 23 -5.86 -2.26 29.25
CA ARG A 23 -6.79 -1.16 28.97
C ARG A 23 -7.91 -1.64 28.06
N PRO A 24 -9.14 -1.13 28.21
CA PRO A 24 -10.24 -1.43 27.29
C PRO A 24 -9.80 -1.17 25.84
N LEU A 25 -10.05 -2.16 24.98
CA LEU A 25 -9.76 -2.06 23.55
C LEU A 25 -10.74 -1.10 22.88
N ASN A 26 -10.29 -0.39 21.85
CA ASN A 26 -11.16 0.53 21.12
C ASN A 26 -11.99 -0.27 20.11
N THR A 27 -13.20 -0.66 20.51
CA THR A 27 -14.14 -1.41 19.67
C THR A 27 -14.77 -0.56 18.56
N LYS A 28 -14.58 0.77 18.59
CA LYS A 28 -15.09 1.71 17.58
C LYS A 28 -14.06 2.07 16.51
N GLU A 29 -13.01 1.27 16.34
CA GLU A 29 -12.11 1.46 15.20
C GLU A 29 -12.90 1.21 13.89
N PRO A 30 -12.88 2.15 12.94
CA PRO A 30 -13.54 1.95 11.66
C PRO A 30 -12.89 0.75 10.97
N LYS A 31 -13.70 -0.27 10.66
CA LYS A 31 -13.32 -1.40 9.82
C LYS A 31 -13.74 -1.03 8.39
N PRO A 32 -12.87 -0.42 7.58
CA PRO A 32 -13.23 -0.09 6.21
C PRO A 32 -13.56 -1.36 5.42
N GLU A 33 -14.53 -1.26 4.52
CA GLU A 33 -14.81 -2.34 3.59
C GLU A 33 -13.57 -2.61 2.73
N LYS A 34 -13.16 -3.89 2.66
CA LYS A 34 -12.00 -4.36 1.91
C LYS A 34 -12.33 -4.43 0.41
N LYS A 35 -12.65 -3.28 -0.18
CA LYS A 35 -13.02 -3.13 -1.58
C LYS A 35 -12.09 -2.12 -2.25
N ALA A 36 -11.66 -2.43 -3.46
CA ALA A 36 -10.86 -1.48 -4.22
C ALA A 36 -11.69 -0.22 -4.57
N PRO A 37 -11.15 0.99 -4.37
CA PRO A 37 -11.82 2.22 -4.79
C PRO A 37 -11.90 2.28 -6.30
N ARG A 38 -12.83 3.09 -6.80
CA ARG A 38 -12.90 3.38 -8.24
C ARG A 38 -11.65 4.12 -8.70
N CYS A 39 -11.16 3.76 -9.88
CA CYS A 39 -10.02 4.41 -10.50
C CYS A 39 -10.32 5.91 -10.74
N PRO A 40 -9.49 6.84 -10.23
CA PRO A 40 -9.70 8.26 -10.45
C PRO A 40 -9.56 8.66 -11.92
N TYR A 41 -10.44 9.54 -12.39
CA TYR A 41 -10.49 9.94 -13.81
C TYR A 41 -9.23 10.71 -14.26
N TRP A 42 -8.58 11.41 -13.33
CA TRP A 42 -7.44 12.30 -13.57
C TRP A 42 -6.11 11.57 -13.72
N LEU A 43 -6.07 10.25 -13.55
CA LEU A 43 -4.87 9.47 -13.80
C LEU A 43 -4.54 9.41 -15.30
N GLU A 44 -3.23 9.43 -15.59
CA GLU A 44 -2.72 9.15 -16.94
C GLU A 44 -3.11 7.74 -17.41
N ASP A 45 -3.14 7.51 -18.71
CA ASP A 45 -3.62 6.25 -19.27
C ASP A 45 -2.76 5.05 -18.84
N GLU A 46 -1.44 5.22 -18.74
CA GLU A 46 -0.56 4.15 -18.25
C GLU A 46 -0.75 3.91 -16.76
N ALA A 47 -1.05 4.96 -16.00
CA ALA A 47 -1.40 4.84 -14.59
C ALA A 47 -2.76 4.12 -14.40
N LYS A 48 -3.74 4.36 -15.28
CA LYS A 48 -5.02 3.64 -15.28
C LYS A 48 -4.85 2.16 -15.62
N LYS A 49 -3.95 1.81 -16.55
CA LYS A 49 -3.62 0.41 -16.85
C LYS A 49 -3.01 -0.27 -15.64
N GLU A 50 -2.07 0.39 -14.97
CA GLU A 50 -1.43 -0.12 -13.76
C GLU A 50 -2.43 -0.27 -12.61
N TRP A 51 -3.33 0.71 -12.45
CA TRP A 51 -4.42 0.64 -11.48
C TRP A 51 -5.25 -0.64 -11.69
N LYS A 52 -5.70 -0.90 -12.93
CA LYS A 52 -6.49 -2.10 -13.24
C LYS A 52 -5.74 -3.39 -12.93
N ARG A 53 -4.43 -3.43 -13.23
CA ARG A 53 -3.57 -4.60 -13.00
C ARG A 53 -3.40 -4.87 -11.50
N MET A 54 -3.03 -3.85 -10.74
CA MET A 54 -2.66 -3.99 -9.34
C MET A 54 -3.84 -3.95 -8.37
N ALA A 55 -4.91 -3.21 -8.68
CA ALA A 55 -6.12 -3.17 -7.85
C ALA A 55 -6.72 -4.56 -7.70
N LYS A 56 -6.80 -5.34 -8.78
CA LYS A 56 -7.34 -6.71 -8.74
C LYS A 56 -6.54 -7.62 -7.81
N VAL A 57 -5.22 -7.51 -7.84
CA VAL A 57 -4.32 -8.31 -6.98
C VAL A 57 -4.48 -7.90 -5.53
N LEU A 58 -4.41 -6.60 -5.24
CA LEU A 58 -4.52 -6.08 -3.89
C LEU A 58 -5.91 -6.29 -3.27
N GLU A 59 -6.97 -6.23 -4.08
CA GLU A 59 -8.33 -6.55 -3.68
C GLU A 59 -8.49 -8.03 -3.34
N SER A 60 -7.95 -8.94 -4.16
CA SER A 60 -7.95 -10.39 -3.84
C SER A 60 -7.20 -10.75 -2.56
N MET A 61 -6.25 -9.90 -2.14
CA MET A 61 -5.51 -10.04 -0.88
C MET A 61 -6.19 -9.30 0.28
N GLY A 62 -7.28 -8.56 0.04
CA GLY A 62 -7.95 -7.73 1.05
C GLY A 62 -7.10 -6.57 1.58
N LEU A 63 -6.11 -6.11 0.80
CA LEU A 63 -5.12 -5.09 1.19
C LEU A 63 -5.51 -3.67 0.75
N LEU A 64 -6.62 -3.53 0.04
CA LEU A 64 -7.04 -2.26 -0.54
C LEU A 64 -8.44 -1.91 -0.04
N THR A 65 -8.56 -0.72 0.52
CA THR A 65 -9.82 -0.17 1.03
C THR A 65 -10.15 1.13 0.30
N GLU A 66 -11.38 1.64 0.47
CA GLU A 66 -11.76 2.93 -0.12
C GLU A 66 -10.88 4.10 0.35
N MET A 67 -10.35 4.02 1.58
CA MET A 67 -9.46 5.05 2.14
C MET A 67 -8.10 5.11 1.45
N ASP A 68 -7.69 4.04 0.77
CA ASP A 68 -6.37 3.93 0.15
C ASP A 68 -6.33 4.53 -1.27
N MET A 69 -7.45 5.08 -1.77
CA MET A 69 -7.59 5.58 -3.13
C MET A 69 -6.44 6.53 -3.53
N ALA A 70 -6.17 7.56 -2.72
CA ALA A 70 -5.16 8.56 -3.03
C ALA A 70 -3.74 7.99 -3.00
N ALA A 71 -3.46 7.10 -2.04
CA ALA A 71 -2.16 6.45 -1.90
C ALA A 71 -1.89 5.53 -3.11
N PHE A 72 -2.87 4.70 -3.46
CA PHE A 72 -2.76 3.81 -4.62
C PHE A 72 -2.70 4.58 -5.95
N ALA A 73 -3.40 5.72 -6.05
CA ALA A 73 -3.30 6.61 -7.21
C ALA A 73 -1.89 7.18 -7.36
N GLY A 74 -1.27 7.58 -6.25
CA GLY A 74 0.12 8.04 -6.22
C GLY A 74 1.10 6.98 -6.71
N TYR A 75 0.91 5.71 -6.30
CA TYR A 75 1.70 4.58 -6.82
C TYR A 75 1.54 4.43 -8.33
N CYS A 76 0.30 4.37 -8.83
CA CYS A 76 0.01 4.18 -10.26
C CYS A 76 0.60 5.32 -11.10
N GLN A 77 0.50 6.56 -10.61
CA GLN A 77 1.05 7.73 -11.28
C GLN A 77 2.58 7.73 -11.31
N ALA A 78 3.22 7.29 -10.23
CA ALA A 78 4.67 7.12 -10.18
C ALA A 78 5.14 6.01 -11.14
N TYR A 79 4.40 4.91 -11.24
CA TYR A 79 4.67 3.83 -12.20
C TYR A 79 4.64 4.32 -13.64
N ALA A 80 3.60 5.08 -14.02
CA ALA A 80 3.48 5.62 -15.38
C ALA A 80 4.70 6.48 -15.77
N ARG A 81 5.07 7.43 -14.90
CA ARG A 81 6.20 8.33 -15.11
C ARG A 81 7.54 7.61 -15.10
N TRP A 82 7.70 6.59 -14.26
CA TRP A 82 8.89 5.76 -14.24
C TRP A 82 9.02 4.98 -15.56
N LYS A 83 7.94 4.31 -15.99
CA LYS A 83 7.91 3.55 -17.24
C LYS A 83 8.27 4.42 -18.44
N GLU A 84 7.65 5.59 -18.57
CA GLU A 84 7.96 6.55 -19.64
C GLU A 84 9.43 6.99 -19.62
N ALA A 85 9.98 7.28 -18.44
CA ALA A 85 11.38 7.68 -18.30
C ALA A 85 12.35 6.54 -18.68
N GLU A 86 12.07 5.29 -18.27
CA GLU A 86 12.89 4.12 -18.65
C GLU A 86 12.82 3.82 -20.15
N GLU A 87 11.64 3.96 -20.76
CA GLU A 87 11.46 3.81 -22.21
C GLU A 87 12.28 4.87 -22.97
N PHE A 88 12.26 6.13 -22.50
CA PHE A 88 13.11 7.18 -23.06
C PHE A 88 14.59 6.83 -22.95
N LEU A 89 15.04 6.42 -21.76
CA LEU A 89 16.46 6.08 -21.51
C LEU A 89 16.93 4.88 -22.35
N THR A 90 16.05 3.91 -22.57
CA THR A 90 16.33 2.75 -23.43
C THR A 90 16.53 3.16 -24.89
N GLN A 91 15.73 4.12 -25.38
CA GLN A 91 15.78 4.57 -26.76
C GLN A 91 16.89 5.59 -27.03
N HIS A 92 17.16 6.51 -26.10
CA HIS A 92 18.00 7.68 -26.33
C HIS A 92 19.33 7.65 -25.54
N GLY A 93 19.47 6.72 -24.60
CA GLY A 93 20.59 6.67 -23.67
C GLY A 93 20.44 7.66 -22.51
N SER A 94 21.40 7.60 -21.58
CA SER A 94 21.37 8.36 -20.33
C SER A 94 22.19 9.65 -20.34
N MET A 95 22.94 9.90 -21.42
CA MET A 95 23.85 11.04 -21.53
C MET A 95 23.61 11.78 -22.85
N VAL A 96 23.63 13.11 -22.79
CA VAL A 96 23.54 14.00 -23.94
C VAL A 96 24.75 14.92 -23.98
N ARG A 97 25.21 15.26 -25.20
CA ARG A 97 26.27 16.24 -25.37
C ARG A 97 25.68 17.65 -25.41
N THR A 98 26.12 18.51 -24.51
CA THR A 98 25.73 19.92 -24.45
C THR A 98 26.33 20.69 -25.64
N PRO A 99 25.77 21.87 -25.99
CA PRO A 99 26.34 22.73 -27.04
C PRO A 99 27.82 23.09 -26.80
N ASN A 100 28.24 23.15 -25.53
CA ASN A 100 29.61 23.46 -25.12
C ASN A 100 30.54 22.23 -25.12
N GLY A 101 30.06 21.07 -25.59
CA GLY A 101 30.86 19.85 -25.79
C GLY A 101 30.97 18.91 -24.59
N TYR A 102 30.45 19.30 -23.42
CA TYR A 102 30.41 18.45 -22.21
C TYR A 102 29.30 17.41 -22.29
N LEU A 103 29.55 16.23 -21.71
CA LEU A 103 28.53 15.21 -21.50
C LEU A 103 27.75 15.48 -20.22
N GLN A 104 26.43 15.53 -20.33
CA GLN A 104 25.52 15.73 -19.20
C GLN A 104 24.46 14.64 -19.17
N GLN A 105 24.07 14.23 -17.96
CA GLN A 105 23.00 13.27 -17.77
C GLN A 105 21.64 13.86 -18.13
N VAL A 106 20.81 13.08 -18.82
CA VAL A 106 19.45 13.52 -19.16
C VAL A 106 18.53 13.52 -17.92
N PRO A 107 17.56 14.46 -17.83
CA PRO A 107 16.67 14.56 -16.68
C PRO A 107 15.90 13.28 -16.36
N GLN A 108 15.61 12.46 -17.38
CA GLN A 108 14.87 11.21 -17.27
C GLN A 108 15.54 10.23 -16.31
N VAL A 109 16.86 10.26 -16.14
CA VAL A 109 17.54 9.44 -15.14
C VAL A 109 17.07 9.80 -13.72
N SER A 110 17.00 11.09 -13.41
CA SER A 110 16.53 11.54 -12.09
C SER A 110 15.04 11.26 -11.89
N ILE A 111 14.23 11.43 -12.93
CA ILE A 111 12.79 11.12 -12.92
C ILE A 111 12.57 9.64 -12.65
N ALA A 112 13.27 8.75 -13.37
CA ALA A 112 13.18 7.31 -13.19
C ALA A 112 13.56 6.90 -11.76
N GLN A 113 14.73 7.35 -11.27
CA GLN A 113 15.21 7.05 -9.92
C GLN A 113 14.26 7.55 -8.82
N THR A 114 13.69 8.74 -9.00
CA THR A 114 12.78 9.34 -8.02
C THR A 114 11.46 8.57 -7.96
N ASN A 115 10.86 8.26 -9.11
CA ASN A 115 9.61 7.53 -9.15
C ASN A 115 9.77 6.09 -8.68
N MET A 116 10.90 5.43 -8.98
CA MET A 116 11.22 4.11 -8.44
C MET A 116 11.27 4.11 -6.91
N LYS A 117 11.88 5.14 -6.29
CA LYS A 117 11.88 5.30 -4.82
C LYS A 117 10.50 5.53 -4.25
N ILE A 118 9.66 6.33 -4.93
CA ILE A 118 8.27 6.57 -4.52
C ILE A 118 7.48 5.26 -4.58
N MET A 119 7.61 4.51 -5.68
CA MET A 119 6.97 3.21 -5.84
C MET A 119 7.38 2.23 -4.74
N LEU A 120 8.68 2.13 -4.43
CA LEU A 120 9.17 1.27 -3.35
C LEU A 120 8.53 1.61 -2.00
N LYS A 121 8.39 2.90 -1.67
CA LYS A 121 7.71 3.33 -0.44
C LYS A 121 6.26 2.88 -0.40
N PHE A 122 5.53 2.98 -1.50
CA PHE A 122 4.17 2.47 -1.58
C PHE A 122 4.13 0.94 -1.47
N CYS A 123 5.04 0.22 -2.12
CA CYS A 123 5.14 -1.23 -2.01
C CYS A 123 5.37 -1.68 -0.56
N GLU A 124 6.13 -0.93 0.22
CA GLU A 124 6.31 -1.20 1.66
C GLU A 124 5.02 -0.98 2.46
N GLN A 125 4.23 0.06 2.15
CA GLN A 125 2.98 0.35 2.86
C GLN A 125 1.89 -0.68 2.53
N PHE A 126 1.77 -1.08 1.26
CA PHE A 126 0.76 -2.03 0.81
C PHE A 126 1.16 -3.50 1.02
N GLY A 127 2.29 -3.78 1.66
CA GLY A 127 2.68 -5.18 1.87
C GLY A 127 3.14 -5.90 0.61
N LEU A 128 3.53 -5.20 -0.44
CA LEU A 128 3.91 -5.82 -1.72
C LEU A 128 5.34 -6.39 -1.72
N THR A 129 6.18 -6.02 -0.75
CA THR A 129 7.51 -6.60 -0.58
C THR A 129 7.45 -7.86 0.31
N PRO A 130 8.29 -8.89 0.06
CA PRO A 130 8.33 -10.09 0.91
C PRO A 130 8.50 -9.79 2.41
N SER A 131 9.31 -8.79 2.74
CA SER A 131 9.55 -8.32 4.12
C SER A 131 8.37 -7.53 4.71
N ALA A 132 7.54 -6.90 3.88
CA ALA A 132 6.30 -6.29 4.35
C ALA A 132 5.19 -7.34 4.49
N ARG A 133 5.14 -8.35 3.61
CA ARG A 133 4.19 -9.47 3.74
C ARG A 133 4.36 -10.24 5.04
N SER A 134 5.60 -10.53 5.46
CA SER A 134 5.84 -11.24 6.74
C SER A 134 5.30 -10.49 7.97
N ARG A 135 5.09 -9.18 7.87
CA ARG A 135 4.45 -8.37 8.93
C ARG A 135 2.92 -8.39 8.90
N ILE A 136 2.32 -8.85 7.81
CA ILE A 136 0.86 -8.90 7.60
C ILE A 136 0.27 -10.26 8.00
N VAL A 137 1.09 -11.32 8.09
CA VAL A 137 0.66 -12.71 8.39
C VAL A 137 -0.05 -12.88 9.74
N GLY A 138 -0.04 -11.89 10.64
CA GLY A 138 -0.85 -11.95 11.88
C GLY A 138 -2.35 -11.68 11.70
N GLY A 139 -2.83 -11.47 10.47
CA GLY A 139 -4.21 -11.11 10.17
C GLY A 139 -5.07 -12.24 9.61
N GLU A 140 -4.85 -13.49 10.02
CA GLU A 140 -5.91 -14.50 9.90
C GLU A 140 -7.05 -14.04 10.81
N ASN A 141 -8.00 -13.30 10.23
CA ASN A 141 -9.35 -13.26 10.79
C ASN A 141 -9.93 -14.65 10.51
N GLY A 142 -9.51 -15.63 11.31
CA GLY A 142 -10.39 -16.75 11.58
C GLY A 142 -11.61 -16.14 12.24
N ASP A 143 -12.77 -16.42 11.68
CA ASP A 143 -14.08 -16.18 12.29
C ASP A 143 -14.22 -17.03 13.57
N GLU A 144 -13.27 -16.90 14.52
CA GLU A 144 -13.23 -17.65 15.78
C GLU A 144 -14.27 -17.13 16.78
N GLU A 145 -14.90 -15.99 16.51
CA GLU A 145 -16.05 -15.52 17.30
C GLU A 145 -17.28 -16.44 17.13
N ASP A 146 -17.41 -17.20 16.04
CA ASP A 146 -18.63 -17.97 15.72
C ASP A 146 -18.56 -19.47 16.13
N GLU A 147 -17.40 -19.96 16.58
CA GLU A 147 -17.26 -21.35 17.07
C GLU A 147 -17.53 -21.46 18.58
N MET A 148 -17.10 -20.46 19.36
CA MET A 148 -17.29 -20.47 20.82
C MET A 148 -18.74 -20.13 21.22
N GLU A 149 -19.42 -19.27 20.47
CA GLU A 149 -20.84 -18.92 20.69
C GLU A 149 -21.75 -20.11 20.38
N LYS A 150 -21.49 -20.83 19.27
CA LYS A 150 -22.21 -22.08 18.94
C LYS A 150 -22.01 -23.20 19.95
N LEU A 151 -20.83 -23.30 20.57
CA LEU A 151 -20.56 -24.32 21.58
C LEU A 151 -21.35 -24.07 22.88
N LEU A 152 -21.56 -22.80 23.25
CA LEU A 152 -22.29 -22.42 24.45
C LEU A 152 -23.82 -22.49 24.27
N GLU A 153 -24.33 -22.25 23.06
CA GLU A 153 -25.76 -22.41 22.75
C GLU A 153 -26.19 -23.89 22.68
N GLY A 154 -25.28 -24.83 22.46
CA GLY A 154 -25.57 -26.27 22.38
C GLY A 154 -25.58 -27.03 23.70
N GLY A 155 -25.24 -26.40 24.83
CA GLY A 155 -25.05 -27.05 26.14
C GLY A 155 -26.24 -26.97 27.11
N GLY A 156 -27.36 -26.39 26.70
CA GLY A 156 -28.55 -26.22 27.57
C GLY A 156 -29.63 -27.27 27.33
N CYS A 157 -29.48 -28.46 27.93
CA CYS A 157 -30.57 -29.39 28.25
C CYS A 157 -30.30 -30.04 29.61
#